data_AF-A0A836RSX8-F1
#
_entry.id   AF-A0A836RSX8-F1
#
_cell.length_a   1.000
_cell.length_b   1.000
_cell.length_c   1.000
_cell.angle_alpha   90.00
_cell.angle_beta   90.00
_cell.angle_gamma   90.00
#
_symmetry.space_group_name_H-M   'P 1'
#
loop_
_entity.id
_entity.type
_entity.pdbx_description
1 polymer ?
#
loop_
_entity_poly.entity_id
_entity_poly.type
_entity_poly.pdbx_seq_one_letter_code
_entity_poly.pdbx_strand_id
1 'polypeptide(L)'
;MSDFFQNGSITTLHNLTQKPIEELEWKLMDFAPTRPIALVLPSLYSELEGVALPKIVDELKNVPYLSEIVIGLDKATKEEFEKAKKCFSILPQ
;
A
#
# COMPACT_ATOMS: atom_id res chain seq x y z
N MET A 1 1.83 6.17 -33.10
CA MET A 1 1.66 6.01 -31.65
C MET A 1 1.76 7.37 -31.03
N SER A 2 0.58 7.93 -30.78
CA SER A 2 0.33 9.32 -30.42
C SER A 2 -0.60 9.27 -29.22
N ASP A 3 -0.12 8.78 -28.08
CA ASP A 3 -0.93 8.66 -26.85
C ASP A 3 -0.20 9.13 -25.58
N PHE A 4 0.98 9.75 -25.72
CA PHE A 4 1.63 10.50 -24.65
C PHE A 4 1.90 11.94 -25.10
N PHE A 5 0.83 12.64 -25.45
CA PHE A 5 0.86 14.10 -25.52
C PHE A 5 0.10 14.64 -24.30
N GLN A 6 0.77 14.71 -23.16
CA GLN A 6 0.28 15.45 -22.00
C GLN A 6 0.63 16.92 -22.20
N ASN A 7 -0.41 17.76 -22.25
CA ASN A 7 -0.27 19.20 -22.38
C ASN A 7 0.46 19.79 -21.16
N GLY A 8 1.63 20.39 -21.40
CA GLY A 8 2.29 21.32 -20.48
C GLY A 8 3.33 20.69 -19.55
N SER A 9 4.44 21.39 -19.34
CA SER A 9 5.41 21.07 -18.28
C SER A 9 4.68 20.97 -16.94
N ILE A 10 4.71 19.81 -16.27
CA ILE A 10 4.32 19.71 -14.86
C ILE A 10 5.39 20.50 -14.09
N THR A 11 5.21 21.81 -13.94
CA THR A 11 6.30 22.71 -13.54
C THR A 11 6.67 22.57 -12.07
N THR A 12 5.90 21.84 -11.26
CA THR A 12 6.22 21.66 -9.84
C THR A 12 5.27 20.65 -9.19
N LEU A 13 5.82 19.57 -8.61
CA LEU A 13 5.19 18.83 -7.53
C LEU A 13 5.20 19.72 -6.26
N HIS A 14 4.46 20.83 -6.30
CA HIS A 14 4.42 21.76 -5.18
C HIS A 14 3.95 20.99 -3.93
N ASN A 15 4.71 21.13 -2.85
CA ASN A 15 4.33 20.71 -1.50
C ASN A 15 4.40 19.23 -1.11
N LEU A 16 5.09 18.35 -1.85
CA LEU A 16 5.39 17.00 -1.34
C LEU A 16 6.60 16.95 -0.39
N THR A 17 7.56 17.87 -0.53
CA THR A 17 8.82 17.87 0.24
C THR A 17 8.84 18.79 1.46
N GLN A 18 7.84 19.66 1.62
CA GLN A 18 7.82 20.70 2.67
C GLN A 18 6.87 20.37 3.83
N LYS A 19 6.15 19.26 3.78
CA LYS A 19 5.19 18.89 4.81
C LYS A 19 5.78 17.81 5.72
N PRO A 20 5.70 17.97 7.04
CA PRO A 20 6.05 16.90 7.97
C PRO A 20 5.09 15.71 7.77
N ILE A 21 5.60 14.49 7.93
CA ILE A 21 4.82 13.27 7.73
C ILE A 21 3.63 13.20 8.69
N GLU A 22 3.81 13.69 9.91
CA GLU A 22 2.81 13.73 10.96
C GLU A 22 1.59 14.56 10.57
N GLU A 23 1.80 15.66 9.83
CA GLU A 23 0.69 16.48 9.32
C GLU A 23 -0.09 15.73 8.23
N LEU A 24 0.61 14.94 7.38
CA LEU A 24 -0.05 14.13 6.36
C LEU A 24 -0.87 13.01 7.00
N GLU A 25 -0.30 12.27 7.94
CA GLU A 25 -0.99 11.20 8.66
C GLU A 25 -2.19 11.72 9.44
N TRP A 26 -2.07 12.89 10.09
CA TRP A 26 -3.20 13.52 10.79
C TRP A 26 -4.37 13.82 9.84
N LYS A 27 -4.10 14.31 8.63
CA LYS A 27 -5.16 14.56 7.63
C LYS A 27 -5.79 13.28 7.12
N LEU A 28 -5.00 12.22 6.92
CA LEU A 28 -5.53 10.91 6.52
C LEU A 28 -6.42 10.34 7.61
N MET A 29 -6.03 10.48 8.88
CA MET A 29 -6.81 10.07 10.05
C MET A 29 -8.13 10.83 10.20
N ASP A 30 -8.14 12.15 9.96
CA ASP A 30 -9.36 12.96 9.96
C ASP A 30 -10.33 12.56 8.84
N PHE A 31 -9.77 12.15 7.69
CA PHE A 31 -10.55 11.84 6.50
C PHE A 31 -11.12 10.41 6.48
N ALA A 32 -10.34 9.43 6.95
CA ALA A 32 -10.65 8.00 6.88
C ALA A 32 -12.04 7.62 7.44
N PRO A 33 -12.58 8.23 8.52
CA PRO A 33 -13.93 7.93 9.01
C PRO A 33 -15.04 8.28 8.02
N THR A 34 -14.83 9.30 7.18
CA THR A 34 -15.83 9.74 6.18
C THR A 34 -15.62 9.10 4.82
N ARG A 35 -14.37 8.77 4.49
CA ARG A 35 -13.97 8.10 3.25
C ARG A 35 -12.93 7.02 3.58
N PRO A 36 -13.37 5.77 3.79
CA PRO A 36 -12.50 4.64 4.09
C PRO A 36 -11.38 4.51 3.05
N ILE A 37 -10.16 4.24 3.51
CA ILE A 37 -8.96 4.16 2.68
C ILE A 37 -8.53 2.70 2.61
N ALA A 38 -8.53 2.14 1.41
CA ALA A 38 -8.04 0.79 1.16
C ALA A 38 -6.66 0.82 0.50
N LEU A 39 -5.78 -0.09 0.93
CA LEU A 39 -4.52 -0.37 0.25
C LEU A 39 -4.68 -1.63 -0.60
N VAL A 40 -4.37 -1.53 -1.89
CA VAL A 40 -4.22 -2.70 -2.76
C VAL A 40 -2.74 -3.00 -2.91
N LEU A 41 -2.30 -4.19 -2.48
CA LEU A 41 -0.92 -4.66 -2.61
C LEU A 41 -0.86 -5.83 -3.59
N PRO A 42 -0.50 -5.59 -4.87
CA PRO A 42 -0.15 -6.64 -5.80
C PRO A 42 1.19 -7.26 -5.39
N SER A 43 1.24 -8.59 -5.35
CA SER A 43 2.44 -9.34 -4.96
C SER A 43 2.53 -10.69 -5.66
N LEU A 44 3.75 -11.16 -5.90
CA LEU A 44 4.04 -12.54 -6.30
C LEU A 44 4.35 -13.38 -5.06
N TYR A 45 4.05 -14.68 -5.12
CA TYR A 45 4.40 -15.58 -4.00
C TYR A 45 5.90 -15.55 -3.67
N SER A 46 6.77 -15.49 -4.68
CA SER A 46 8.22 -15.43 -4.51
C SER A 46 8.71 -14.24 -3.67
N GLU A 47 7.93 -13.15 -3.60
CA GLU A 47 8.29 -11.97 -2.80
C GLU A 47 8.11 -12.21 -1.30
N LEU A 48 7.27 -13.17 -0.91
CA LEU A 48 7.10 -13.57 0.49
C LEU A 48 8.35 -14.24 1.06
N GLU A 49 9.18 -14.82 0.20
CA GLU A 49 10.46 -15.42 0.58
C GLU A 49 11.58 -14.37 0.63
N GLY A 50 11.32 -13.16 0.13
CA GLY A 50 12.25 -12.04 0.15
C GLY A 50 12.26 -11.28 1.48
N VAL A 51 13.34 -10.53 1.73
CA VAL A 51 13.51 -9.76 2.99
C VAL A 51 12.70 -8.46 3.04
N ALA A 52 12.14 -8.01 1.90
CA ALA A 52 11.44 -6.74 1.80
C ALA A 52 10.00 -6.83 2.32
N LEU A 53 9.26 -7.86 1.89
CA LEU A 53 7.83 -7.97 2.20
C LEU A 53 7.56 -8.08 3.71
N PRO A 54 8.29 -8.88 4.51
CA PRO A 54 8.08 -8.92 5.95
C PRO A 54 8.24 -7.54 6.62
N LYS A 55 9.15 -6.70 6.13
CA LYS A 55 9.33 -5.33 6.64
C LYS A 55 8.15 -4.44 6.27
N ILE A 56 7.66 -4.54 5.03
CA ILE A 56 6.48 -3.80 4.59
C ILE A 56 5.27 -4.16 5.45
N VAL A 57 5.04 -5.45 5.68
CA VAL A 57 3.91 -5.93 6.50
C VAL A 57 4.03 -5.43 7.95
N ASP A 58 5.23 -5.38 8.51
CA ASP A 58 5.46 -4.86 9.87
C ASP A 58 5.15 -3.36 9.98
N GLU A 59 5.51 -2.57 8.97
CA GLU A 59 5.13 -1.15 8.90
C GLU A 59 3.61 -0.97 8.73
N LEU A 60 2.98 -1.75 7.84
CA LEU A 60 1.54 -1.66 7.56
C LEU A 60 0.67 -1.96 8.78
N LYS A 61 1.16 -2.79 9.71
CA LYS A 61 0.47 -3.07 10.98
C LYS A 61 0.25 -1.82 11.82
N ASN A 62 1.11 -0.81 11.68
CA ASN A 62 1.08 0.41 12.49
C ASN A 62 0.30 1.54 11.81
N VAL A 63 -0.24 1.33 10.60
CA VAL A 63 -0.89 2.38 9.81
C VAL A 63 -2.36 2.56 10.26
N PRO A 64 -2.71 3.68 10.93
CA PRO A 64 -3.99 3.80 11.63
C PRO A 64 -5.14 4.27 10.73
N TYR A 65 -4.85 4.79 9.54
CA TYR A 65 -5.83 5.38 8.62
C TYR A 65 -6.29 4.41 7.51
N LEU A 66 -5.75 3.19 7.44
CA LEU A 66 -6.19 2.17 6.50
C LEU A 66 -7.34 1.37 7.10
N SER A 67 -8.44 1.28 6.35
CA SER A 67 -9.62 0.49 6.75
C SER A 67 -9.61 -0.92 6.18
N GLU A 68 -8.85 -1.16 5.12
CA GLU A 68 -8.78 -2.45 4.44
C GLU A 68 -7.44 -2.59 3.72
N ILE A 69 -6.89 -3.80 3.73
CA ILE A 69 -5.71 -4.16 2.93
C ILE A 69 -6.07 -5.35 2.06
N VAL A 70 -6.06 -5.16 0.75
CA VAL A 70 -6.37 -6.19 -0.25
C VAL A 70 -5.06 -6.67 -0.88
N ILE A 71 -4.72 -7.94 -0.64
CA ILE A 71 -3.54 -8.56 -1.23
C ILE A 71 -3.92 -9.29 -2.52
N GLY A 72 -3.39 -8.81 -3.64
CA GLY A 72 -3.46 -9.53 -4.91
C GLY A 72 -2.28 -10.47 -5.02
N LEU A 73 -2.50 -11.78 -4.91
CA LEU A 73 -1.46 -12.80 -5.04
C LEU A 73 -1.52 -13.44 -6.42
N ASP A 74 -0.49 -13.23 -7.25
CA ASP A 74 -0.42 -13.80 -8.61
C ASP A 74 0.45 -15.06 -8.67
N LYS A 75 0.09 -15.98 -9.58
CA LYS A 75 0.76 -17.26 -9.87
C LYS A 75 1.05 -18.17 -8.67
N ALA A 76 0.28 -18.05 -7.59
CA ALA A 76 0.40 -18.94 -6.44
C ALA A 76 -0.36 -20.25 -6.64
N THR A 77 0.27 -21.34 -6.24
CA THR A 77 -0.40 -22.62 -5.98
C THR A 77 -1.29 -22.53 -4.74
N LYS A 78 -2.10 -23.56 -4.50
CA LYS A 78 -2.99 -23.60 -3.33
C LYS A 78 -2.21 -23.62 -2.02
N GLU A 79 -1.12 -24.39 -1.96
CA GLU A 79 -0.25 -24.50 -0.78
C GLU A 79 0.45 -23.17 -0.49
N GLU A 80 0.87 -22.45 -1.54
CA GLU A 80 1.47 -21.13 -1.47
C GLU A 80 0.48 -20.06 -1.01
N PHE A 81 -0.76 -20.12 -1.48
CA PHE A 81 -1.84 -19.25 -1.00
C PHE A 81 -2.07 -19.40 0.52
N GLU A 82 -2.11 -20.63 1.03
CA GLU A 82 -2.28 -20.87 2.48
C GLU A 82 -1.10 -20.33 3.31
N LYS A 83 0.13 -20.42 2.78
CA LYS A 83 1.30 -19.81 3.41
C LYS A 83 1.23 -18.29 3.38
N ALA A 84 0.81 -17.71 2.26
CA ALA A 84 0.63 -16.27 2.13
C ALA A 84 -0.40 -15.75 3.12
N LYS A 85 -1.55 -16.43 3.24
CA LYS A 85 -2.59 -16.10 4.21
C LYS A 85 -2.06 -16.06 5.64
N LYS A 86 -1.19 -17.01 6.02
CA LYS A 86 -0.51 -16.99 7.33
C LYS A 86 0.45 -15.81 7.47
N CYS A 87 1.24 -15.51 6.43
CA CYS A 87 2.18 -14.38 6.44
C CYS A 87 1.46 -13.05 6.68
N PHE A 88 0.35 -12.80 5.99
CA PHE A 88 -0.41 -11.55 6.10
C PHE A 88 -1.39 -11.52 7.28
N SER A 89 -1.53 -12.61 8.04
CA SER A 89 -2.49 -12.69 9.17
C SER A 89 -2.20 -11.73 10.34
N ILE A 90 -0.99 -11.14 10.36
CA ILE A 90 -0.60 -10.15 11.37
C ILE A 90 -1.13 -8.74 11.09
N LEU A 91 -1.62 -8.50 9.87
CA LEU A 91 -2.24 -7.23 9.50
C LEU A 91 -3.60 -7.09 10.19
N PRO A 92 -3.98 -5.88 10.63
CA PRO A 92 -5.32 -5.62 11.12
C PRO A 92 -6.32 -5.94 9.99
N GLN A 93 -7.29 -6.82 10.27
CA GLN A 93 -8.36 -7.17 9.33
C GLN A 93 -9.47 -6.13 9.33
#